data_AF-A0A0G0DVX3-F1
#
_entry.id   AF-A0A0G0DVX3-F1
#
_cell.length_a   1.000
_cell.length_b   1.000
_cell.length_c   1.000
_cell.angle_alpha   90.00
_cell.angle_beta   90.00
_cell.angle_gamma   90.00
#
_symmetry.space_group_name_H-M   'P 1'
#
loop_
_entity.id
_entity.type
_entity.pdbx_description
1 polymer ?
#
loop_
_entity_poly.entity_id
_entity_poly.type
_entity_poly.pdbx_seq_one_letter_code
_entity_poly.pdbx_strand_id
1 'polypeptide(L)'
;MGHNRKVIYLAGFLFSIPVALTSYINSSFLEIYVDKNYIGIIYVIASVITILGLLKMPKILTRLGNRSTILLSYSFILLSFILLAFGNNIFIIIPAFILYFISTNFIIASLDIFVEDFSKSSHIGSFRGFYLMIINFAWIVAQLISGSIINKSSFSGIYLLAAGFIILAGIIFFLFLRDFKDPEYKKVSILKTLKIFLHNKHISKIYFSNLILQFFYAWMIIYTPIYLHEYIGFGWDKIGIIFSIMLLPFIVLDFPLGKLSDRIGEKKMLLLGFSIIALSVLVIPLITEPIFWIWALILFTTRIGAATIEVMNESYFFKIVKEEYANE
;
A
#
# COMPACT_ATOMS: atom_id res chain seq x y z
N MET A 1 -3.32 10.51 25.58
CA MET A 1 -2.39 9.80 24.65
C MET A 1 -2.85 8.38 24.31
N GLY A 2 -3.18 7.51 25.28
CA GLY A 2 -3.63 6.13 24.99
C GLY A 2 -4.94 6.02 24.18
N HIS A 3 -5.89 6.95 24.35
CA HIS A 3 -7.12 6.99 23.57
C HIS A 3 -6.85 7.25 22.07
N ASN A 4 -6.03 8.26 21.76
CA ASN A 4 -5.67 8.65 20.38
C ASN A 4 -4.94 7.53 19.63
N ARG A 5 -4.17 6.69 20.34
CA ARG A 5 -3.51 5.51 19.77
C ARG A 5 -4.51 4.45 19.29
N LYS A 6 -5.53 4.14 20.10
CA LYS A 6 -6.58 3.19 19.70
C LYS A 6 -7.39 3.72 18.52
N VAL A 7 -7.66 5.02 18.51
CA VAL A 7 -8.37 5.69 17.41
C VAL A 7 -7.57 5.59 16.11
N ILE A 8 -6.27 5.87 16.11
CA ILE A 8 -5.48 5.78 14.87
C ILE A 8 -5.31 4.34 14.39
N TYR A 9 -5.19 3.37 15.30
CA TYR A 9 -5.21 1.94 14.92
C TYR A 9 -6.51 1.55 14.23
N LEU A 10 -7.65 1.91 14.82
CA LEU A 10 -8.96 1.63 14.24
C LEU A 10 -9.16 2.36 12.90
N ALA A 11 -8.74 3.62 12.82
CA ALA A 11 -8.87 4.41 11.60
C ALA A 11 -7.98 3.88 10.48
N GLY A 12 -6.75 3.47 10.80
CA GLY A 12 -5.84 2.79 9.87
C GLY A 12 -6.41 1.46 9.38
N PHE A 13 -6.99 0.64 10.28
CA PHE A 13 -7.67 -0.61 9.91
C PHE A 13 -8.83 -0.36 8.93
N LEU A 14 -9.75 0.55 9.28
CA LEU A 14 -10.95 0.83 8.49
C LEU A 14 -10.63 1.46 7.13
N PHE A 15 -9.57 2.28 7.05
CA PHE A 15 -9.10 2.81 5.77
C PHE A 15 -8.35 1.76 4.94
N SER A 16 -7.68 0.81 5.58
CA SER A 16 -6.92 -0.22 4.84
C SER A 16 -7.82 -1.23 4.14
N ILE A 17 -9.01 -1.52 4.69
CA ILE A 17 -9.99 -2.42 4.04
C ILE A 17 -10.38 -1.95 2.63
N PRO A 18 -10.88 -0.72 2.39
CA PRO A 18 -11.29 -0.29 1.05
C PRO A 18 -10.12 -0.21 0.07
N VAL A 19 -8.92 0.16 0.54
CA VAL A 19 -7.71 0.15 -0.29
C VAL A 19 -7.36 -1.27 -0.70
N ALA A 20 -7.33 -2.21 0.24
CA ALA A 20 -7.03 -3.60 -0.04
C ALA A 20 -8.08 -4.25 -0.95
N LEU A 21 -9.37 -4.05 -0.65
CA LEU A 21 -10.50 -4.57 -1.43
C LEU A 21 -10.40 -4.19 -2.91
N THR A 22 -9.93 -2.99 -3.22
CA THR A 22 -9.89 -2.49 -4.60
C THR A 22 -8.55 -2.71 -5.29
N SER A 23 -7.43 -2.76 -4.56
CA SER A 23 -6.07 -2.76 -5.15
C SER A 23 -5.84 -3.86 -6.18
N TYR A 24 -6.23 -5.11 -5.86
CA TYR A 24 -6.05 -6.27 -6.73
C TYR A 24 -7.19 -6.48 -7.74
N ILE A 25 -8.18 -5.59 -7.77
CA ILE A 25 -9.37 -5.72 -8.61
C ILE A 25 -9.45 -4.57 -9.63
N ASN A 26 -8.89 -3.40 -9.30
CA ASN A 26 -8.92 -2.21 -10.14
C ASN A 26 -8.40 -2.46 -11.57
N SER A 27 -7.34 -3.24 -11.74
CA SER A 27 -6.79 -3.52 -13.07
C SER A 27 -7.77 -4.35 -13.92
N SER A 28 -8.30 -5.45 -13.37
CA SER A 28 -9.32 -6.26 -14.03
C SER A 28 -10.63 -5.51 -14.26
N PHE A 29 -11.02 -4.59 -13.36
CA PHE A 29 -12.17 -3.72 -13.58
C PHE A 29 -11.94 -2.73 -14.72
N LEU A 30 -10.77 -2.09 -14.79
CA LEU A 30 -10.41 -1.18 -15.88
C LEU A 30 -10.35 -1.89 -17.23
N GLU A 31 -9.96 -3.17 -17.26
CA GLU A 31 -9.91 -4.00 -18.47
C GLU A 31 -11.27 -4.13 -19.17
N ILE A 32 -12.38 -4.01 -18.44
CA ILE A 32 -13.74 -4.02 -19.02
C ILE A 32 -13.95 -2.84 -19.98
N TYR A 33 -13.30 -1.71 -19.70
CA TYR A 33 -13.50 -0.45 -20.44
C TYR A 33 -12.32 -0.07 -21.33
N VAL A 34 -11.14 -0.66 -21.10
CA VAL A 34 -9.88 -0.29 -21.74
C VAL A 34 -9.07 -1.54 -22.03
N ASP A 35 -8.47 -1.62 -23.22
CA ASP A 35 -7.58 -2.73 -23.56
C ASP A 35 -6.40 -2.84 -22.56
N LYS A 36 -6.05 -4.08 -22.21
CA LYS A 36 -5.01 -4.43 -21.23
C LYS A 36 -3.67 -3.74 -21.45
N ASN A 37 -3.32 -3.41 -22.69
CA ASN A 37 -2.08 -2.72 -23.03
C ASN A 37 -2.04 -1.27 -22.49
N TYR A 38 -3.19 -0.64 -22.26
CA TYR A 38 -3.28 0.74 -21.76
C TYR A 38 -3.48 0.84 -20.24
N ILE A 39 -3.79 -0.26 -19.54
CA ILE A 39 -3.98 -0.26 -18.08
C ILE A 39 -2.73 0.30 -17.39
N GLY A 40 -1.54 -0.16 -17.79
CA GLY A 40 -0.28 0.33 -17.25
C GLY A 40 -0.09 1.84 -17.46
N ILE A 41 -0.50 2.37 -18.62
CA ILE A 41 -0.43 3.81 -18.92
C ILE A 41 -1.33 4.62 -17.98
N ILE A 42 -2.54 4.13 -17.68
CA ILE A 42 -3.45 4.80 -16.73
C ILE A 42 -2.83 4.90 -15.34
N TYR A 43 -2.23 3.80 -14.84
CA TYR A 43 -1.52 3.81 -13.56
C TYR A 43 -0.31 4.75 -13.56
N VAL A 44 0.43 4.83 -14.67
CA VAL A 44 1.56 5.79 -14.83
C VAL A 44 1.06 7.22 -14.77
N ILE A 45 -0.01 7.56 -15.51
CA ILE A 45 -0.61 8.91 -15.48
C ILE A 45 -1.06 9.26 -14.06
N ALA A 46 -1.80 8.34 -13.39
CA ALA A 46 -2.25 8.53 -12.02
C ALA A 46 -1.08 8.73 -11.05
N SER A 47 0.02 7.97 -11.23
CA SER A 47 1.23 8.07 -10.42
C SER A 47 1.96 9.39 -10.62
N VAL A 48 2.11 9.87 -11.87
CA VAL A 48 2.73 11.16 -12.17
C VAL A 48 1.93 12.30 -11.54
N ILE A 49 0.61 12.31 -11.68
CA ILE A 49 -0.24 13.34 -11.06
C ILE A 49 -0.15 13.26 -9.54
N THR A 50 -0.12 12.06 -8.97
CA THR A 50 0.05 11.85 -7.53
C THR A 50 1.38 12.41 -7.03
N ILE A 51 2.49 12.14 -7.72
CA ILE A 51 3.81 12.71 -7.39
C ILE A 51 3.74 14.24 -7.42
N LEU A 52 3.21 14.84 -8.49
CA LEU A 52 3.06 16.30 -8.59
C LEU A 52 2.18 16.88 -7.47
N GLY A 53 1.16 16.15 -7.05
CA GLY A 53 0.31 16.48 -5.90
C GLY A 53 1.08 16.43 -4.57
N LEU A 54 1.80 15.34 -4.32
CA LEU A 54 2.58 15.14 -3.10
C LEU A 54 3.72 16.17 -2.96
N LEU A 55 4.33 16.60 -4.07
CA LEU A 55 5.30 17.70 -4.06
C LEU A 55 4.70 19.04 -3.57
N LYS A 56 3.39 19.23 -3.72
CA LYS A 56 2.65 20.40 -3.22
C LYS A 56 2.05 20.18 -1.84
N MET A 57 2.15 18.96 -1.28
CA MET A 57 1.52 18.59 -0.02
C MET A 57 1.92 19.49 1.16
N PRO A 58 3.18 19.91 1.35
CA PRO A 58 3.51 20.84 2.44
C PRO A 58 2.71 22.15 2.36
N LYS A 59 2.48 22.69 1.15
CA LYS A 59 1.67 23.91 0.96
C LYS A 59 0.19 23.65 1.29
N ILE A 60 -0.33 22.49 0.90
CA ILE A 60 -1.71 22.08 1.17
C ILE A 60 -1.92 21.94 2.69
N LEU A 61 -1.02 21.21 3.36
CA LEU A 61 -1.05 21.00 4.80
C LEU A 61 -0.92 22.31 5.60
N THR A 62 -0.04 23.24 5.19
CA THR A 62 0.02 24.57 5.85
C THR A 62 -1.25 25.39 5.71
N ARG A 63 -2.06 25.17 4.68
CA ARG A 63 -3.28 25.96 4.42
C ARG A 63 -4.53 25.32 5.01
N LEU A 64 -4.67 24.01 4.88
CA LEU A 64 -5.89 23.27 5.26
C LEU A 64 -5.74 22.53 6.60
N GLY A 65 -4.51 22.21 7.01
CA GLY A 65 -4.23 21.24 8.06
C GLY A 65 -4.37 19.79 7.59
N ASN A 66 -3.78 18.87 8.33
CA ASN A 66 -3.74 17.44 8.00
C ASN A 66 -5.11 16.78 8.12
N ARG A 67 -5.85 17.10 9.19
CA ARG A 67 -7.21 16.57 9.40
C ARG A 67 -8.15 16.93 8.26
N SER A 68 -8.19 18.20 7.86
CA SER A 68 -9.06 18.67 6.78
C SER A 68 -8.65 18.07 5.44
N THR A 69 -7.35 17.89 5.21
CA THR A 69 -6.82 17.23 4.01
C THR A 69 -7.32 15.78 3.92
N ILE A 70 -7.24 15.01 5.01
CA ILE A 70 -7.80 13.64 5.05
C ILE A 70 -9.30 13.62 4.79
N LEU A 71 -10.09 14.48 5.44
CA LEU A 71 -11.55 14.51 5.26
C LEU A 71 -11.95 14.89 3.83
N LEU A 72 -11.21 15.80 3.20
CA LEU A 72 -11.41 16.14 1.80
C LEU A 72 -11.06 14.95 0.89
N SER A 73 -9.93 14.29 1.13
CA SER A 73 -9.53 13.10 0.38
C SER A 73 -10.52 11.94 0.55
N TYR A 74 -11.10 11.73 1.75
CA TYR A 74 -12.17 10.74 1.94
C TYR A 74 -13.41 11.07 1.11
N SER A 75 -13.79 12.35 1.05
CA SER A 75 -14.92 12.79 0.20
C SER A 75 -14.66 12.51 -1.28
N PHE A 76 -13.43 12.73 -1.76
CA PHE A 76 -13.04 12.41 -3.13
C PHE A 76 -13.02 10.91 -3.40
N ILE A 77 -12.51 10.08 -2.47
CA ILE A 77 -12.59 8.62 -2.61
C ILE A 77 -14.03 8.14 -2.64
N LEU A 78 -14.89 8.65 -1.77
CA LEU A 78 -16.30 8.28 -1.73
C LEU A 78 -16.98 8.60 -3.07
N LEU A 79 -16.76 9.80 -3.61
CA LEU A 79 -17.24 10.18 -4.93
C LEU A 79 -16.70 9.24 -6.02
N SER A 80 -15.39 8.98 -6.02
CA SER A 80 -14.77 8.05 -6.97
C SER A 80 -15.36 6.64 -6.89
N PHE A 81 -15.59 6.09 -5.70
CA PHE A 81 -16.18 4.75 -5.56
C PHE A 81 -17.62 4.69 -6.04
N ILE A 82 -18.43 5.73 -5.81
CA ILE A 82 -19.78 5.81 -6.37
C ILE A 82 -19.72 5.86 -7.90
N LEU A 83 -18.83 6.68 -8.46
CA LEU A 83 -18.63 6.79 -9.91
C LEU A 83 -18.08 5.49 -10.53
N LEU A 84 -17.20 4.76 -9.84
CA LEU A 84 -16.69 3.46 -10.29
C LEU A 84 -17.74 2.36 -10.17
N ALA A 85 -18.61 2.40 -9.16
CA ALA A 85 -19.65 1.41 -8.97
C ALA A 85 -20.78 1.49 -10.01
N PHE A 86 -21.18 2.72 -10.39
CA PHE A 86 -22.32 2.96 -11.29
C PHE A 86 -21.92 3.55 -12.65
N GLY A 87 -20.64 3.82 -12.86
CA GLY A 87 -20.13 4.39 -14.10
C GLY A 87 -20.21 3.40 -15.25
N ASN A 88 -20.81 3.83 -16.35
CA ASN A 88 -20.95 3.01 -17.56
C ASN A 88 -20.10 3.52 -18.73
N ASN A 89 -19.25 4.53 -18.51
CA ASN A 89 -18.50 5.20 -19.57
C ASN A 89 -17.04 5.42 -19.17
N ILE A 90 -16.11 5.15 -20.09
CA ILE A 90 -14.67 5.38 -19.94
C ILE A 90 -14.33 6.80 -19.50
N PHE A 91 -15.06 7.81 -19.98
CA PHE A 91 -14.86 9.22 -19.61
C PHE A 91 -15.23 9.54 -18.15
N ILE A 92 -15.95 8.64 -17.47
CA ILE A 92 -16.26 8.73 -16.05
C ILE A 92 -15.30 7.84 -15.24
N ILE A 93 -15.10 6.60 -15.70
CA ILE A 93 -14.31 5.59 -14.99
C ILE A 93 -12.83 6.00 -14.86
N ILE A 94 -12.18 6.46 -15.94
CA ILE A 94 -10.76 6.81 -15.89
C ILE A 94 -10.51 8.01 -14.95
N PRO A 95 -11.23 9.15 -15.08
CA PRO A 95 -11.05 10.25 -14.13
C PRO A 95 -11.39 9.87 -12.68
N ALA A 96 -12.44 9.05 -12.47
CA ALA A 96 -12.79 8.58 -11.13
C ALA A 96 -11.67 7.71 -10.53
N PHE A 97 -11.07 6.81 -11.31
CA PHE A 97 -9.92 6.01 -10.88
C PHE A 97 -8.71 6.86 -10.55
N ILE A 98 -8.36 7.84 -11.40
CA ILE A 98 -7.24 8.76 -11.15
C ILE A 98 -7.47 9.56 -9.86
N LEU A 99 -8.69 10.09 -9.67
CA LEU A 99 -9.06 10.82 -8.45
C LEU A 99 -8.98 9.93 -7.20
N TYR A 100 -9.43 8.67 -7.30
CA TYR A 100 -9.30 7.67 -6.24
C TYR A 100 -7.83 7.42 -5.90
N PHE A 101 -6.99 7.21 -6.91
CA PHE A 101 -5.58 6.88 -6.75
C PHE A 101 -4.81 8.02 -6.07
N ILE A 102 -5.03 9.26 -6.51
CA ILE A 102 -4.43 10.46 -5.89
C ILE A 102 -4.88 10.60 -4.44
N SER A 103 -6.20 10.52 -4.21
CA SER A 103 -6.79 10.74 -2.89
C SER A 103 -6.33 9.68 -1.87
N THR A 104 -6.19 8.43 -2.31
CA THR A 104 -5.68 7.33 -1.48
C THR A 104 -4.25 7.60 -1.02
N ASN A 105 -3.36 7.99 -1.94
CA ASN A 105 -1.96 8.30 -1.60
C ASN A 105 -1.83 9.53 -0.70
N PHE A 106 -2.71 10.52 -0.86
CA PHE A 106 -2.77 11.67 0.06
C PHE A 106 -3.15 11.24 1.48
N ILE A 107 -4.13 10.35 1.63
CA ILE A 107 -4.52 9.84 2.95
C ILE A 107 -3.39 9.03 3.58
N ILE A 108 -2.71 8.15 2.82
CA ILE A 108 -1.57 7.37 3.33
C ILE A 108 -0.49 8.32 3.87
N ALA A 109 -0.08 9.31 3.08
CA ALA A 109 0.93 10.29 3.50
C ALA A 109 0.47 11.11 4.73
N SER A 110 -0.81 11.46 4.81
CA SER A 110 -1.37 12.18 5.95
C SER A 110 -1.50 11.31 7.21
N LEU A 111 -1.80 10.01 7.06
CA LEU A 111 -1.84 9.04 8.16
C LEU A 111 -0.47 8.84 8.79
N ASP A 112 0.59 8.79 7.98
CA ASP A 112 1.96 8.70 8.46
C ASP A 112 2.32 9.86 9.41
N ILE A 113 1.84 11.08 9.12
CA ILE A 113 2.04 12.25 10.00
C ILE A 113 1.36 12.05 11.37
N PHE A 114 0.15 11.49 11.40
CA PHE A 114 -0.54 11.18 12.66
C PHE A 114 0.18 10.08 13.46
N VAL A 115 0.62 9.03 12.77
CA VAL A 115 1.36 7.92 13.38
C VAL A 115 2.67 8.43 13.97
N GLU A 116 3.42 9.26 13.23
CA GLU A 116 4.66 9.86 13.69
C GLU A 116 4.44 10.74 14.93
N ASP A 117 3.45 11.64 14.91
CA ASP A 117 3.18 12.53 16.05
C ASP A 117 2.77 11.76 17.31
N PHE A 118 1.91 10.74 17.17
CA PHE A 118 1.46 9.90 18.29
C PHE A 118 2.52 8.90 18.79
N SER A 119 3.60 8.73 18.04
CA SER A 119 4.71 7.84 18.37
C SER A 119 5.81 8.48 19.22
N LYS A 120 5.84 9.82 19.38
CA LYS A 120 6.92 10.60 20.04
C LYS A 120 7.35 10.17 21.46
N SER A 121 6.63 9.27 22.14
CA SER A 121 7.07 8.71 23.44
C SER A 121 7.80 7.37 23.23
N SER A 122 9.12 7.32 23.43
CA SER A 122 10.07 6.19 23.69
C SER A 122 9.90 4.79 23.05
N HIS A 123 8.82 4.47 22.35
CA HIS A 123 8.47 3.16 21.77
C HIS A 123 7.96 3.30 20.33
N ILE A 124 8.55 4.22 19.55
CA ILE A 124 8.17 4.52 18.15
C ILE A 124 8.11 3.24 17.31
N GLY A 125 9.13 2.39 17.39
CA GLY A 125 9.22 1.16 16.60
C GLY A 125 8.12 0.15 16.92
N SER A 126 7.79 -0.05 18.20
CA SER A 126 6.71 -0.97 18.60
C SER A 126 5.33 -0.44 18.20
N PHE A 127 5.10 0.88 18.34
CA PHE A 127 3.84 1.51 17.96
C PHE A 127 3.59 1.39 16.45
N ARG A 128 4.60 1.73 15.63
CA ARG A 128 4.57 1.65 14.16
C ARG A 128 4.45 0.20 13.68
N GLY A 129 5.22 -0.73 14.26
CA GLY A 129 5.13 -2.15 13.92
C GLY A 129 3.74 -2.74 14.18
N PHE A 130 3.11 -2.40 15.31
CA PHE A 130 1.74 -2.84 15.59
C PHE A 130 0.71 -2.17 14.65
N TYR A 131 0.92 -0.91 14.28
CA TYR A 131 0.09 -0.22 13.28
C TYR A 131 0.14 -0.95 11.92
N LEU A 132 1.34 -1.28 11.44
CA LEU A 132 1.53 -2.02 10.19
C LEU A 132 0.91 -3.43 10.24
N MET A 133 1.05 -4.13 11.36
CA MET A 133 0.39 -5.44 11.55
C MET A 133 -1.13 -5.36 11.41
N ILE A 134 -1.75 -4.31 11.97
CA ILE A 134 -3.20 -4.06 11.83
C ILE A 134 -3.58 -3.78 10.38
N ILE A 135 -2.77 -2.98 9.66
CA ILE A 135 -2.98 -2.73 8.23
C ILE A 135 -2.91 -4.04 7.47
N ASN A 136 -1.85 -4.83 7.63
CA ASN A 136 -1.68 -6.11 6.92
C ASN A 136 -2.81 -7.08 7.23
N PHE A 137 -3.31 -7.10 8.47
CA PHE A 137 -4.47 -7.89 8.84
C PHE A 137 -5.75 -7.45 8.10
N ALA A 138 -5.98 -6.13 7.98
CA ALA A 138 -7.08 -5.60 7.18
C ALA A 138 -7.00 -6.04 5.71
N TRP A 139 -5.78 -6.07 5.14
CA TRP A 139 -5.56 -6.52 3.78
C TRP A 139 -5.93 -8.00 3.57
N ILE A 140 -5.55 -8.88 4.50
CA ILE A 140 -5.91 -10.30 4.44
C ILE A 140 -7.42 -10.50 4.51
N VAL A 141 -8.08 -9.82 5.45
CA VAL A 141 -9.55 -9.87 5.62
C VAL A 141 -10.24 -9.38 4.35
N ALA A 142 -9.78 -8.28 3.77
CA ALA A 142 -10.31 -7.75 2.52
C ALA A 142 -10.18 -8.73 1.34
N GLN A 143 -9.02 -9.35 1.15
CA GLN A 143 -8.86 -10.35 0.07
C GLN A 143 -9.72 -11.60 0.29
N LEU A 144 -9.97 -11.98 1.54
CA LEU A 144 -10.74 -13.18 1.84
C LEU A 144 -12.21 -13.00 1.45
N ILE A 145 -12.75 -11.79 1.65
CA ILE A 145 -14.14 -11.47 1.33
C ILE A 145 -14.34 -11.02 -0.12
N SER A 146 -13.31 -10.48 -0.79
CA SER A 146 -13.44 -9.88 -2.12
C SER A 146 -13.99 -10.85 -3.17
N GLY A 147 -13.46 -12.08 -3.22
CA GLY A 147 -13.89 -13.10 -4.18
C GLY A 147 -15.37 -13.46 -4.04
N SER A 148 -15.86 -13.58 -2.81
CA SER A 148 -17.26 -13.89 -2.52
C SER A 148 -18.20 -12.74 -2.92
N ILE A 149 -17.74 -11.49 -2.82
CA ILE A 149 -18.52 -10.31 -3.20
C ILE A 149 -18.63 -10.21 -4.72
N ILE A 150 -17.53 -10.43 -5.45
CA ILE A 150 -17.52 -10.36 -6.92
C ILE A 150 -18.48 -11.39 -7.51
N ASN A 151 -18.47 -12.63 -7.01
CA ASN A 151 -19.37 -13.67 -7.49
C ASN A 151 -20.87 -13.35 -7.30
N LYS A 152 -21.22 -12.54 -6.29
CA LYS A 152 -22.62 -12.17 -5.98
C LYS A 152 -23.07 -10.86 -6.62
N SER A 153 -22.17 -9.89 -6.76
CA SER A 153 -22.52 -8.49 -7.01
C SER A 153 -21.60 -7.79 -8.02
N SER A 154 -20.78 -8.56 -8.74
CA SER A 154 -19.76 -8.05 -9.66
C SER A 154 -18.77 -7.10 -8.96
N PHE A 155 -18.00 -6.35 -9.74
CA PHE A 155 -17.04 -5.36 -9.24
C PHE A 155 -17.72 -4.17 -8.53
N SER A 156 -18.94 -3.79 -8.93
CA SER A 156 -19.70 -2.70 -8.30
C SER A 156 -19.91 -2.94 -6.80
N GLY A 157 -20.18 -4.17 -6.38
CA GLY A 157 -20.33 -4.51 -4.96
C GLY A 157 -19.07 -4.28 -4.12
N ILE A 158 -17.87 -4.48 -4.71
CA ILE A 158 -16.59 -4.18 -4.05
C ILE A 158 -16.49 -2.67 -3.79
N TYR A 159 -16.77 -1.85 -4.81
CA TYR A 159 -16.69 -0.39 -4.68
C TYR A 159 -17.73 0.18 -3.70
N LEU A 160 -18.95 -0.37 -3.67
CA LEU A 160 -19.98 0.04 -2.70
C LEU A 160 -19.62 -0.36 -1.27
N LEU A 161 -19.09 -1.57 -1.06
CA LEU A 161 -18.60 -1.97 0.26
C LEU A 161 -17.43 -1.09 0.70
N ALA A 162 -16.49 -0.82 -0.20
CA ALA A 162 -15.36 0.06 0.05
C ALA A 162 -15.83 1.49 0.40
N ALA A 163 -16.85 2.02 -0.28
CA ALA A 163 -17.48 3.29 0.06
C ALA A 163 -18.05 3.31 1.48
N GLY A 164 -18.71 2.22 1.90
CA GLY A 164 -19.19 2.05 3.28
C GLY A 164 -18.06 2.17 4.32
N PHE A 165 -16.93 1.49 4.09
CA PHE A 165 -15.77 1.59 4.98
C PHE A 165 -15.13 2.98 4.98
N ILE A 166 -15.10 3.68 3.84
CA ILE A 166 -14.63 5.07 3.76
C ILE A 166 -15.51 6.01 4.56
N ILE A 167 -16.84 5.83 4.54
CA ILE A 167 -17.76 6.60 5.38
C ILE A 167 -17.46 6.35 6.87
N LEU A 168 -17.29 5.09 7.28
CA LEU A 168 -16.94 4.74 8.66
C LEU A 168 -15.61 5.35 9.10
N ALA A 169 -14.57 5.25 8.27
CA ALA A 169 -13.27 5.86 8.53
C ALA A 169 -13.37 7.39 8.61
N GLY A 170 -14.13 8.02 7.71
CA GLY A 170 -14.40 9.46 7.71
C GLY A 170 -15.12 9.94 8.98
N ILE A 171 -16.12 9.20 9.46
CA ILE A 171 -16.84 9.49 10.71
C ILE A 171 -15.88 9.45 11.90
N ILE A 172 -15.00 8.45 11.98
CA ILE A 172 -14.02 8.34 13.08
C ILE A 172 -13.04 9.52 13.05
N PHE A 173 -12.52 9.86 11.87
CA PHE A 173 -11.65 11.03 11.71
C PHE A 173 -12.36 12.34 12.07
N PHE A 174 -13.63 12.46 11.71
CA PHE A 174 -14.43 13.64 12.01
C PHE A 174 -14.65 13.79 13.52
N LEU A 175 -15.03 12.72 14.22
CA LEU A 175 -15.40 12.74 15.63
C LEU A 175 -14.19 12.75 16.59
N PHE A 176 -13.19 11.91 16.36
CA PHE A 176 -12.17 11.61 17.39
C PHE A 176 -10.82 12.31 17.20
N LEU A 177 -10.57 12.94 16.05
CA LEU A 177 -9.29 13.60 15.76
C LEU A 177 -9.39 15.13 15.64
N ARG A 178 -10.46 15.73 16.16
CA ARG A 178 -10.71 17.19 16.09
C ARG A 178 -9.63 18.03 16.77
N ASP A 179 -9.04 17.52 17.84
CA ASP A 179 -8.07 18.26 18.67
C ASP A 179 -6.61 18.04 18.23
N PHE A 180 -6.40 17.44 17.05
CA PHE A 180 -5.05 17.29 16.51
C PHE A 180 -4.44 18.65 16.19
N LYS A 181 -3.24 18.89 16.71
CA LYS A 181 -2.46 20.09 16.41
C LYS A 181 -1.44 19.75 15.33
N ASP A 182 -1.59 20.40 14.18
CA ASP A 182 -0.68 20.24 13.07
C ASP A 182 0.77 20.58 13.47
N PRO A 183 1.75 19.71 13.18
CA PRO A 183 3.16 20.06 13.30
C PRO A 183 3.56 21.13 12.28
N GLU A 184 4.71 21.77 12.50
CA GLU A 184 5.26 22.69 11.51
C GLU A 184 5.67 21.95 10.23
N TYR A 185 4.95 22.22 9.14
CA TYR A 185 5.24 21.66 7.83
C TYR A 185 6.39 22.38 7.15
N LYS A 186 7.60 21.82 7.28
CA LYS A 186 8.80 22.37 6.65
C LYS A 186 8.75 22.17 5.14
N LYS A 187 8.95 23.26 4.39
CA LYS A 187 9.17 23.19 2.94
C LYS A 187 10.60 22.72 2.69
N VAL A 188 10.76 21.48 2.28
CA VAL A 188 12.06 20.96 1.85
C VAL A 188 12.22 21.19 0.35
N SER A 189 13.37 21.72 -0.07
CA SER A 189 13.67 21.87 -1.50
C SER A 189 13.93 20.51 -2.13
N ILE A 190 13.14 20.15 -3.13
CA ILE A 190 13.22 18.87 -3.86
C ILE A 190 14.62 18.65 -4.44
N LEU A 191 15.19 19.69 -5.06
CA LEU A 191 16.52 19.63 -5.65
C LEU A 191 17.60 19.37 -4.58
N LYS A 192 17.44 19.93 -3.39
CA LYS A 192 18.36 19.69 -2.28
C LYS A 192 18.26 18.24 -1.79
N THR A 193 17.05 17.72 -1.63
CA THR A 193 16.81 16.31 -1.25
C THR A 193 17.39 15.35 -2.29
N LEU A 194 17.15 15.59 -3.58
CA LEU A 194 17.72 14.77 -4.67
C LEU A 194 19.25 14.82 -4.70
N LYS A 195 19.85 15.97 -4.43
CA LYS A 195 21.31 16.10 -4.35
C LYS A 195 21.89 15.32 -3.17
N ILE A 196 21.26 15.40 -1.99
CA ILE A 196 21.66 14.63 -0.79
C ILE A 196 21.58 13.13 -1.09
N PHE A 197 20.47 12.71 -1.70
CA PHE A 197 20.25 11.34 -2.12
C PHE A 197 21.35 10.80 -3.03
N LEU A 198 21.70 11.54 -4.09
CA LEU A 198 22.71 11.12 -5.06
C LEU A 198 24.12 11.12 -4.48
N HIS A 199 24.38 11.96 -3.47
CA HIS A 199 25.69 12.07 -2.84
C HIS A 199 25.92 10.98 -1.79
N ASN A 200 24.89 10.62 -1.01
CA ASN A 200 24.99 9.59 0.02
C ASN A 200 24.76 8.19 -0.57
N LYS A 201 25.85 7.48 -0.85
CA LYS A 201 25.83 6.12 -1.42
C LYS A 201 25.05 5.11 -0.58
N HIS A 202 25.00 5.26 0.74
CA HIS A 202 24.29 4.33 1.62
C HIS A 202 22.78 4.53 1.53
N ILE A 203 22.33 5.78 1.64
CA ILE A 203 20.94 6.17 1.48
C ILE A 203 20.44 5.81 0.07
N SER A 204 21.19 6.17 -0.97
CA SER A 204 20.83 5.88 -2.37
C SER A 204 20.55 4.39 -2.61
N LYS A 205 21.38 3.50 -2.04
CA LYS A 205 21.20 2.03 -2.17
C LYS A 205 19.91 1.53 -1.52
N ILE A 206 19.54 2.03 -0.34
CA ILE A 206 18.29 1.65 0.34
C ILE A 206 17.09 2.00 -0.52
N TYR A 207 17.04 3.24 -0.98
CA TYR A 207 15.91 3.70 -1.78
C TYR A 207 15.87 3.07 -3.16
N PHE A 208 17.02 2.76 -3.78
CA PHE A 208 17.04 1.98 -5.01
C PHE A 208 16.50 0.56 -4.78
N SER A 209 16.89 -0.09 -3.67
CA SER A 209 16.31 -1.36 -3.26
C SER A 209 14.80 -1.27 -3.02
N ASN A 210 14.33 -0.20 -2.38
CA ASN A 210 12.92 0.05 -2.16
C ASN A 210 12.19 0.29 -3.50
N LEU A 211 12.80 1.02 -4.44
CA LEU A 211 12.24 1.25 -5.77
C LEU A 211 12.02 -0.05 -6.54
N ILE A 212 12.99 -0.99 -6.49
CA ILE A 212 12.82 -2.32 -7.10
C ILE A 212 11.65 -3.08 -6.45
N LEU A 213 11.55 -3.04 -5.11
CA LEU A 213 10.44 -3.66 -4.39
C LEU A 213 9.09 -3.05 -4.78
N GLN A 214 9.00 -1.73 -4.89
CA GLN A 214 7.78 -1.04 -5.31
C GLN A 214 7.41 -1.34 -6.76
N PHE A 215 8.41 -1.47 -7.64
CA PHE A 215 8.17 -1.90 -9.02
C PHE A 215 7.61 -3.33 -9.07
N PHE A 216 8.16 -4.24 -8.26
CA PHE A 216 7.61 -5.58 -8.09
C PHE A 216 6.16 -5.55 -7.57
N TYR A 217 5.84 -4.73 -6.56
CA TYR A 217 4.47 -4.58 -6.08
C TYR A 217 3.53 -4.04 -7.15
N ALA A 218 3.92 -3.00 -7.89
CA ALA A 218 3.11 -2.44 -8.96
C ALA A 218 2.80 -3.50 -10.02
N TRP A 219 3.81 -4.26 -10.47
CA TRP A 219 3.60 -5.33 -11.44
C TRP A 219 2.64 -6.40 -10.89
N MET A 220 2.92 -6.91 -9.69
CA MET A 220 2.13 -7.99 -9.12
C MET A 220 0.69 -7.58 -8.84
N ILE A 221 0.44 -6.36 -8.35
CA ILE A 221 -0.91 -5.87 -8.05
C ILE A 221 -1.72 -5.68 -9.33
N ILE A 222 -1.10 -5.16 -10.40
CA ILE A 222 -1.81 -4.86 -11.65
C ILE A 222 -2.06 -6.14 -12.46
N TYR A 223 -1.03 -6.95 -12.70
CA TYR A 223 -1.09 -8.00 -13.72
C TYR A 223 -1.39 -9.41 -13.17
N THR A 224 -1.06 -9.72 -11.92
CA THR A 224 -1.35 -11.05 -11.35
C THR A 224 -2.84 -11.38 -11.35
N PRO A 225 -3.76 -10.48 -10.96
CA PRO A 225 -5.21 -10.76 -10.97
C PRO A 225 -5.72 -11.05 -12.39
N ILE A 226 -5.34 -10.21 -13.35
CA ILE A 226 -5.65 -10.40 -14.78
C ILE A 226 -5.13 -11.76 -15.26
N TYR A 227 -3.87 -12.07 -14.95
CA TYR A 227 -3.25 -13.33 -15.38
C TYR A 227 -3.94 -14.56 -14.78
N LEU A 228 -4.21 -14.55 -13.48
CA LEU A 228 -4.90 -15.67 -12.81
C LEU A 228 -6.32 -15.87 -13.31
N HIS A 229 -7.05 -14.78 -13.62
CA HIS A 229 -8.43 -14.85 -14.05
C HIS A 229 -8.55 -15.21 -15.54
N GLU A 230 -7.91 -14.44 -16.41
CA GLU A 230 -8.10 -14.53 -17.87
C GLU A 230 -7.28 -15.66 -18.51
N TYR A 231 -6.07 -15.94 -18.00
CA TYR A 231 -5.14 -16.88 -18.65
C TYR A 231 -5.10 -18.23 -17.95
N ILE A 232 -5.12 -18.24 -16.61
CA ILE A 232 -5.12 -19.48 -15.84
C ILE A 232 -6.56 -20.00 -15.63
N GLY A 233 -7.56 -19.12 -15.65
CA GLY A 233 -8.97 -19.50 -15.55
C GLY A 233 -9.47 -19.70 -14.11
N PHE A 234 -8.83 -19.08 -13.12
CA PHE A 234 -9.37 -19.10 -11.74
C PHE A 234 -10.60 -18.19 -11.60
N GLY A 235 -11.60 -18.69 -10.87
CA GLY A 235 -12.68 -17.88 -10.35
C GLY A 235 -12.20 -16.92 -9.24
N TRP A 236 -12.89 -15.79 -9.09
CA TRP A 236 -12.57 -14.76 -8.10
C TRP A 236 -12.62 -15.25 -6.66
N ASP A 237 -13.45 -16.26 -6.36
CA ASP A 237 -13.49 -16.96 -5.06
C ASP A 237 -12.14 -17.58 -4.71
N LYS A 238 -11.52 -18.29 -5.66
CA LYS A 238 -10.21 -18.90 -5.47
C LYS A 238 -9.10 -17.84 -5.44
N ILE A 239 -9.16 -16.82 -6.30
CA ILE A 239 -8.18 -15.73 -6.34
C ILE A 239 -8.14 -15.00 -4.99
N GLY A 240 -9.30 -14.68 -4.41
CA GLY A 240 -9.38 -14.03 -3.09
C GLY A 240 -8.67 -14.84 -2.00
N ILE A 241 -8.95 -16.15 -1.93
CA ILE A 241 -8.30 -17.05 -0.97
C ILE A 241 -6.79 -17.16 -1.23
N ILE A 242 -6.37 -17.29 -2.49
CA ILE A 242 -4.94 -17.31 -2.88
C ILE A 242 -4.25 -16.03 -2.41
N PHE A 243 -4.85 -14.86 -2.63
CA PHE A 243 -4.28 -13.59 -2.21
C PHE A 243 -4.27 -13.42 -0.69
N SER A 244 -5.28 -13.92 0.04
CA SER A 244 -5.24 -13.96 1.50
C SER A 244 -4.08 -14.80 2.02
N ILE A 245 -3.86 -16.00 1.47
CA ILE A 245 -2.72 -16.85 1.82
C ILE A 245 -1.42 -16.14 1.48
N MET A 246 -1.31 -15.60 0.27
CA MET A 246 -0.15 -14.89 -0.25
C MET A 246 0.33 -13.78 0.70
N LEU A 247 -0.57 -13.07 1.38
CA LEU A 247 -0.24 -11.92 2.23
C LEU A 247 0.15 -12.27 3.68
N LEU A 248 -0.04 -13.52 4.12
CA LEU A 248 0.34 -13.97 5.47
C LEU A 248 1.81 -13.71 5.87
N PRO A 249 2.80 -13.77 4.96
CA PRO A 249 4.20 -13.48 5.31
C PRO A 249 4.42 -12.13 5.99
N PHE A 250 3.68 -11.09 5.59
CA PHE A 250 3.77 -9.73 6.16
C PHE A 250 3.23 -9.60 7.60
N ILE A 251 2.64 -10.67 8.16
CA ILE A 251 2.20 -10.72 9.56
C ILE A 251 3.09 -11.67 10.34
N VAL A 252 3.39 -12.84 9.75
CA VAL A 252 4.05 -13.92 10.47
C VAL A 252 5.57 -13.73 10.51
N LEU A 253 6.17 -13.18 9.45
CA LEU A 253 7.62 -13.19 9.28
C LEU A 253 8.31 -11.89 9.68
N ASP A 254 7.61 -10.76 9.73
CA ASP A 254 8.24 -9.46 9.99
C ASP A 254 9.09 -9.44 11.27
N PHE A 255 8.53 -9.97 12.37
CA PHE A 255 9.24 -10.03 13.65
C PHE A 255 10.40 -11.06 13.67
N PRO A 256 10.22 -12.32 13.22
CA PRO A 256 11.33 -13.26 13.05
C PRO A 256 12.45 -12.73 12.16
N LEU A 257 12.12 -12.09 11.03
CA LEU A 257 13.08 -11.54 10.09
C LEU A 257 13.90 -10.41 10.72
N GLY A 258 13.28 -9.54 11.51
CA GLY A 258 13.99 -8.51 12.26
C GLY A 258 15.06 -9.09 13.19
N LYS A 259 14.70 -10.11 13.99
CA LYS A 259 15.68 -10.81 14.86
C LYS A 259 16.78 -11.53 14.09
N LEU A 260 16.44 -12.09 12.93
CA LEU A 260 17.39 -12.79 12.08
C LEU A 260 18.40 -11.82 11.46
N SER A 261 17.96 -10.59 11.16
CA SER A 261 18.82 -9.51 10.65
C SER A 261 19.97 -9.19 11.61
N ASP A 262 19.70 -9.16 12.91
CA ASP A 262 20.73 -8.88 13.91
C ASP A 262 21.84 -9.93 13.94
N ARG A 263 21.58 -11.15 13.45
CA ARG A 263 22.56 -12.25 13.39
C ARG A 263 23.24 -12.38 12.02
N ILE A 264 22.48 -12.28 10.94
CA ILE A 264 22.96 -12.54 9.57
C ILE A 264 23.46 -11.25 8.88
N GLY A 265 22.90 -10.10 9.25
CA GLY A 265 23.12 -8.80 8.64
C GLY A 265 22.14 -8.50 7.51
N GLU A 266 21.70 -7.24 7.45
CA GLU A 266 20.66 -6.74 6.54
C GLU A 266 21.02 -6.98 5.07
N LYS A 267 22.29 -6.74 4.70
CA LYS A 267 22.75 -6.84 3.30
C LYS A 267 22.61 -8.25 2.74
N LYS A 268 22.94 -9.28 3.53
CA LYS A 268 22.82 -10.68 3.10
C LYS A 268 21.36 -11.09 2.99
N MET A 269 20.53 -10.62 3.92
CA MET A 269 19.08 -10.87 3.89
C MET A 269 18.38 -10.14 2.74
N LEU A 270 18.82 -8.93 2.36
CA LEU A 270 18.34 -8.25 1.14
C LEU A 270 18.64 -9.09 -0.11
N LEU A 271 19.87 -9.60 -0.26
CA LEU A 271 20.23 -10.48 -1.37
C LEU A 271 19.38 -11.75 -1.39
N LEU A 272 19.14 -12.36 -0.22
CA LEU A 272 18.27 -13.52 -0.09
C LEU A 272 16.83 -13.20 -0.54
N GLY A 273 16.26 -12.10 -0.04
CA GLY A 273 14.89 -11.68 -0.37
C GLY A 273 14.71 -11.43 -1.86
N PHE A 274 15.65 -10.71 -2.50
CA PHE A 274 15.60 -10.50 -3.96
C PHE A 274 15.78 -11.80 -4.73
N SER A 275 16.63 -12.71 -4.27
CA SER A 275 16.83 -14.02 -4.91
C SER A 275 15.55 -14.86 -4.83
N ILE A 276 14.86 -14.85 -3.69
CA ILE A 276 13.57 -15.54 -3.51
C ILE A 276 12.52 -14.97 -4.48
N ILE A 277 12.39 -13.64 -4.58
CA ILE A 277 11.47 -13.02 -5.55
C ILE A 277 11.84 -13.41 -6.98
N ALA A 278 13.10 -13.21 -7.37
CA ALA A 278 13.54 -13.45 -8.74
C ALA A 278 13.30 -14.91 -9.18
N LEU A 279 13.71 -15.88 -8.35
CA LEU A 279 13.48 -17.29 -8.65
C LEU A 279 12.00 -17.63 -8.71
N SER A 280 11.19 -17.12 -7.77
CA SER A 280 9.75 -17.40 -7.75
C SER A 280 9.05 -16.81 -8.98
N VAL A 281 9.38 -15.58 -9.37
CA VAL A 281 8.81 -14.91 -10.55
C VAL A 281 9.21 -15.62 -11.84
N LEU A 282 10.44 -16.13 -11.95
CA LEU A 282 10.87 -16.91 -13.13
C LEU A 282 10.10 -18.22 -13.30
N VAL A 283 9.58 -18.80 -12.21
CA VAL A 283 8.80 -20.03 -12.24
C VAL A 283 7.34 -19.79 -12.64
N ILE A 284 6.79 -18.59 -12.40
CA ILE A 284 5.37 -18.27 -12.68
C ILE A 284 4.94 -18.62 -14.11
N PRO A 285 5.67 -18.23 -15.19
CA PRO A 285 5.26 -18.54 -16.56
C PRO A 285 5.29 -20.02 -16.92
N LEU A 286 5.97 -20.85 -16.12
CA LEU A 286 6.04 -22.30 -16.33
C LEU A 286 4.81 -23.03 -15.80
N ILE A 287 3.99 -22.37 -14.98
CA ILE A 287 2.78 -22.93 -14.39
C ILE A 287 1.59 -22.55 -15.27
N THR A 288 1.12 -23.49 -16.09
CA THR A 288 -0.04 -23.27 -16.98
C THR A 288 -1.35 -23.77 -16.38
N GLU A 289 -1.28 -24.74 -15.47
CA GLU A 289 -2.47 -25.39 -14.91
C GLU A 289 -3.08 -24.60 -13.75
N PRO A 290 -4.42 -24.56 -13.62
CA PRO A 290 -5.13 -23.91 -12.50
C PRO A 290 -5.09 -24.72 -11.20
N ILE A 291 -3.90 -25.17 -10.81
CA ILE A 291 -3.68 -25.94 -9.57
C ILE A 291 -3.57 -24.96 -8.40
N PHE A 292 -4.64 -24.87 -7.61
CA PHE A 292 -4.78 -23.93 -6.50
C PHE A 292 -3.56 -23.86 -5.58
N TRP A 293 -3.07 -25.00 -5.09
CA TRP A 293 -1.98 -25.03 -4.11
C TRP A 293 -0.63 -24.60 -4.69
N ILE A 294 -0.39 -24.85 -5.98
CA ILE A 294 0.84 -24.41 -6.65
C ILE A 294 0.84 -22.87 -6.72
N TRP A 295 -0.28 -22.28 -7.12
CA TRP A 295 -0.43 -20.82 -7.19
C TRP A 295 -0.38 -20.15 -5.83
N ALA A 296 -1.04 -20.72 -4.82
CA ALA A 296 -0.94 -20.23 -3.45
C ALA A 296 0.50 -20.27 -2.93
N LEU A 297 1.22 -21.38 -3.15
CA LEU A 297 2.59 -21.54 -2.67
C LEU A 297 3.60 -20.65 -3.40
N ILE A 298 3.52 -20.54 -4.73
CA ILE A 298 4.46 -19.71 -5.49
C ILE A 298 4.28 -18.23 -5.12
N LEU A 299 3.04 -17.74 -5.06
CA LEU A 299 2.77 -16.35 -4.68
C LEU A 299 3.11 -16.08 -3.21
N PHE A 300 2.82 -17.02 -2.29
CA PHE A 300 3.28 -16.93 -0.91
C PHE A 300 4.80 -16.79 -0.84
N THR A 301 5.55 -17.60 -1.61
CA THR A 301 7.01 -17.54 -1.67
C THR A 301 7.51 -16.18 -2.17
N THR A 302 6.86 -15.59 -3.19
CA THR A 302 7.19 -14.22 -3.61
C THR A 302 7.05 -13.20 -2.47
N ARG A 303 6.05 -13.37 -1.58
CA ARG A 303 5.84 -12.44 -0.45
C ARG A 303 6.75 -12.71 0.74
N ILE A 304 7.29 -13.92 0.91
CA ILE A 304 8.40 -14.15 1.83
C ILE A 304 9.60 -13.28 1.43
N GLY A 305 9.95 -13.29 0.14
CA GLY A 305 11.02 -12.45 -0.39
C GLY A 305 10.74 -10.96 -0.21
N ALA A 306 9.51 -10.53 -0.50
CA ALA A 306 9.07 -9.15 -0.35
C ALA A 306 9.13 -8.65 1.11
N ALA A 307 8.55 -9.40 2.05
CA ALA A 307 8.59 -9.10 3.47
C ALA A 307 10.03 -9.03 3.99
N THR A 308 10.91 -9.93 3.52
CA THR A 308 12.34 -9.88 3.84
C THR A 308 12.96 -8.55 3.40
N ILE A 309 12.76 -8.14 2.16
CA ILE A 309 13.34 -6.89 1.64
C ILE A 309 12.79 -5.68 2.39
N GLU A 310 11.50 -5.66 2.69
CA GLU A 310 10.82 -4.57 3.38
C GLU A 310 11.40 -4.34 4.78
N VAL A 311 11.47 -5.40 5.60
CA VAL A 311 12.00 -5.33 6.97
C VAL A 311 13.50 -4.96 6.96
N MET A 312 14.28 -5.48 6.00
CA MET A 312 15.70 -5.16 5.92
C MET A 312 15.95 -3.72 5.50
N ASN A 313 15.16 -3.18 4.56
CA ASN A 313 15.27 -1.78 4.16
C ASN A 313 14.98 -0.83 5.33
N GLU A 314 13.93 -1.12 6.11
CA GLU A 314 13.57 -0.33 7.28
C GLU A 314 14.66 -0.41 8.38
N SER A 315 15.12 -1.63 8.71
CA SER A 315 16.19 -1.83 9.70
C SER A 315 17.48 -1.11 9.29
N TYR A 316 17.91 -1.28 8.04
CA TYR A 316 19.16 -0.69 7.55
C TYR A 316 19.09 0.84 7.48
N PHE A 317 17.93 1.39 7.10
CA PHE A 317 17.70 2.84 7.13
C PHE A 317 17.85 3.41 8.54
N PHE A 318 17.20 2.82 9.54
CA PHE A 318 17.30 3.31 10.92
C PHE A 318 18.70 3.18 11.51
N LYS A 319 19.49 2.16 11.12
CA LYS A 319 20.89 2.04 11.54
C LYS A 319 21.75 3.18 11.00
N ILE A 320 21.66 3.46 9.69
CA ILE A 320 22.45 4.53 9.05
C ILE A 320 22.08 5.90 9.62
N VAL A 321 20.79 6.18 9.77
CA VAL A 321 20.33 7.47 10.28
C VAL A 321 20.80 7.69 11.71
N LYS A 322 20.76 6.67 12.57
CA LYS A 322 21.30 6.76 13.94
C LYS A 322 22.81 7.00 13.95
N GLU A 323 23.56 6.34 13.07
CA GLU A 323 25.01 6.52 12.97
C GLU A 323 25.40 7.92 12.47
N GLU A 324 24.65 8.49 11.51
CA GLU A 324 24.90 9.85 11.02
C GLU A 324 24.64 10.91 12.12
N TYR A 325 23.52 10.81 12.85
CA TYR A 325 23.21 11.74 13.94
C TYR A 325 24.01 11.52 15.22
N ALA A 326 24.63 10.35 15.40
CA ALA A 326 25.54 10.12 16.52
C ALA A 326 26.93 10.75 16.31
N ASN A 327 27.24 11.17 15.08
CA ASN A 327 28.50 11.78 14.69
C ASN A 327 28.41 13.31 14.46
N GLU A 328 27.25 13.92 14.75
CA GLU A 328 27.04 15.39 14.81
C GLU A 328 27.08 15.90 16.25
#